data_AF-X8AGU7-F1
#
_entry.id   AF-X8AGU7-F1
#
_cell.length_a   1.000
_cell.length_b   1.000
_cell.length_c   1.000
_cell.angle_alpha   90.00
_cell.angle_beta   90.00
_cell.angle_gamma   90.00
#
_symmetry.space_group_name_H-M   'P 1'
#
loop_
_entity.id
_entity.type
_entity.pdbx_description
1 polymer ?
#
loop_
_entity_poly.entity_id
_entity_poly.type
_entity_poly.pdbx_seq_one_letter_code
_entity_poly.pdbx_strand_id
1 'polypeptide(L)'
;MLNYPLTQYMFCAPDEGAAAVIMCRADIAHRYTSKPVYLRAAEIRTRRYGAYEVHATFAPIEEDVSPTVYASRAAFEAAGVGPEDVDVIQLQDTDAGAEVIHMAEAGFCADGDQEKLIADGATEISGRCRSTPTAG
;
A
#
# COMPACT_ATOMS: atom_id res chain seq x y z
N MET A 1 -20.13 -0.29 -18.29
CA MET A 1 -18.66 -0.35 -18.32
C MET A 1 -18.17 1.08 -18.13
N LEU A 2 -17.45 1.36 -17.03
CA LEU A 2 -17.03 2.72 -16.68
C LEU A 2 -15.71 3.07 -17.38
N ASN A 3 -14.69 2.21 -17.23
CA ASN A 3 -13.39 2.35 -17.88
C ASN A 3 -12.79 0.96 -18.12
N TYR A 4 -12.80 0.46 -19.35
CA TYR A 4 -12.25 -0.87 -19.66
C TYR A 4 -10.74 -0.94 -19.33
N PRO A 5 -10.25 -2.01 -18.67
CA PRO A 5 -10.94 -3.27 -18.36
C PRO A 5 -11.73 -3.29 -17.04
N LEU A 6 -11.68 -2.23 -16.25
CA LEU A 6 -12.32 -2.14 -14.94
C LEU A 6 -13.86 -2.03 -15.04
N THR A 7 -14.51 -2.79 -14.16
CA THR A 7 -15.98 -2.79 -14.03
C THR A 7 -16.42 -1.90 -12.87
N GLN A 8 -17.71 -1.62 -12.75
CA GLN A 8 -18.24 -0.70 -11.73
C GLN A 8 -17.84 -1.10 -10.29
N TYR A 9 -17.79 -2.40 -9.99
CA TYR A 9 -17.45 -2.91 -8.65
C TYR A 9 -15.95 -3.05 -8.40
N MET A 10 -15.12 -2.61 -9.35
CA MET A 10 -13.67 -2.53 -9.20
C MET A 10 -13.21 -1.12 -8.82
N PHE A 11 -14.14 -0.19 -8.57
CA PHE A 11 -13.85 1.17 -8.10
C PHE A 11 -14.38 1.34 -6.68
N CYS A 12 -13.67 2.11 -5.86
CA CYS A 12 -14.18 2.51 -4.55
C CYS A 12 -15.49 3.32 -4.69
N ALA A 13 -16.41 3.15 -3.74
CA ALA A 13 -17.62 3.97 -3.70
C ALA A 13 -17.28 5.36 -3.11
N PRO A 14 -17.87 6.45 -3.62
CA PRO A 14 -17.83 7.73 -2.91
C PRO A 14 -18.46 7.57 -1.53
N ASP A 15 -17.78 8.05 -0.50
CA ASP A 15 -18.23 7.96 0.89
C ASP A 15 -18.02 9.28 1.64
N GLU A 16 -18.76 9.46 2.73
CA GLU A 16 -18.64 10.59 3.66
C GLU A 16 -18.26 10.08 5.05
N GLY A 17 -17.06 10.41 5.52
CA GLY A 17 -16.57 9.93 6.81
C GLY A 17 -15.35 10.68 7.34
N ALA A 18 -14.94 10.34 8.55
CA ALA A 18 -13.73 10.87 9.18
C ALA A 18 -13.03 9.80 10.04
N ALA A 19 -11.70 9.82 10.03
CA ALA A 19 -10.86 9.00 10.90
C ALA A 19 -9.94 9.89 11.74
N ALA A 20 -9.62 9.45 12.96
CA ALA A 20 -8.68 10.14 13.84
C ALA A 20 -7.83 9.13 14.61
N VAL A 21 -6.57 9.50 14.83
CA VAL A 21 -5.63 8.75 15.67
C VAL A 21 -5.05 9.65 16.75
N ILE A 22 -4.84 9.12 17.95
CA ILE A 22 -4.16 9.81 19.05
C ILE A 22 -2.75 9.24 19.16
N MET A 23 -1.75 10.09 18.97
CA MET A 23 -0.35 9.70 19.04
C MET A 23 0.33 10.25 20.30
N CYS A 24 1.24 9.46 20.84
CA CYS A 24 2.13 9.87 21.92
C CYS A 24 3.49 9.18 21.76
N ARG A 25 4.48 9.59 22.56
CA ARG A 25 5.80 8.94 22.55
C ARG A 25 5.70 7.53 23.14
N ALA A 26 6.47 6.60 22.58
CA ALA A 26 6.41 5.18 22.92
C ALA A 26 6.63 4.89 24.41
N ASP A 27 7.50 5.65 25.07
CA ASP A 27 7.83 5.52 26.50
C ASP A 27 6.67 5.90 27.43
N ILE A 28 5.71 6.70 26.98
CA ILE A 28 4.53 7.10 27.76
C ILE A 28 3.24 6.39 27.34
N ALA A 29 3.27 5.57 26.28
CA ALA A 29 2.08 4.90 25.74
C ALA A 29 1.36 4.02 26.78
N HIS A 30 2.13 3.40 27.69
CA HIS A 30 1.61 2.59 28.80
C HIS A 30 0.66 3.35 29.74
N ARG A 31 0.72 4.70 29.76
CA ARG A 31 -0.20 5.53 30.54
C ARG A 31 -1.60 5.60 29.93
N TYR A 32 -1.74 5.31 28.64
CA TYR A 32 -2.98 5.47 27.88
C TYR A 32 -3.63 4.14 27.49
N THR A 33 -2.83 3.08 27.28
CA THR A 33 -3.33 1.75 26.94
C THR A 33 -2.33 0.66 27.32
N SER A 34 -2.82 -0.54 27.62
CA SER A 34 -1.99 -1.74 27.81
C SER A 34 -1.62 -2.45 26.50
N LYS A 35 -2.23 -2.04 25.37
CA LYS A 35 -1.98 -2.60 24.04
C LYS A 35 -1.71 -1.49 23.01
N PRO A 36 -0.59 -0.76 23.13
CA PRO A 36 -0.23 0.28 22.17
C PRO A 36 0.17 -0.31 20.81
N VAL A 37 -0.18 0.39 19.73
CA VAL A 37 0.39 0.16 18.39
C VAL A 37 1.55 1.12 18.21
N TYR A 38 2.74 0.59 17.90
CA TYR A 38 3.95 1.39 17.75
C TYR A 38 4.21 1.69 16.27
N LEU A 39 4.31 2.98 15.93
CA LEU A 39 4.77 3.41 14.62
C LEU A 39 6.29 3.18 14.50
N ARG A 40 6.71 2.26 13.63
CA ARG A 40 8.13 1.96 13.38
C ARG A 40 8.80 2.96 12.44
N ALA A 41 8.11 3.31 11.36
CA ALA A 41 8.57 4.30 10.39
C ALA A 41 7.37 5.00 9.74
N ALA A 42 7.60 6.21 9.26
CA ALA A 42 6.68 6.94 8.39
C ALA A 42 7.53 7.73 7.39
N GLU A 43 7.45 7.37 6.12
CA GLU A 43 8.28 7.93 5.06
C GLU A 43 7.43 8.55 3.97
N ILE A 44 7.84 9.72 3.52
CA ILE A 44 7.18 10.44 2.42
C ILE A 44 8.19 10.58 1.28
N ARG A 45 7.80 10.16 0.09
CA ARG A 45 8.57 10.36 -1.15
C ARG A 45 7.67 10.96 -2.20
N THR A 46 8.24 11.87 -2.98
CA THR A 46 7.55 12.52 -4.10
C THR A 46 8.03 11.93 -5.41
N ARG A 47 7.19 12.09 -6.43
CA ARG A 47 7.48 11.67 -7.79
C ARG A 47 8.78 12.29 -8.30
N ARG A 48 9.60 11.49 -8.99
CA ARG A 48 10.77 11.91 -9.76
C ARG A 48 10.44 11.98 -11.24
N TYR A 49 11.27 12.69 -12.01
CA TYR A 49 11.20 12.64 -13.46
C TYR A 49 11.34 11.19 -13.95
N GLY A 50 10.56 10.80 -14.96
CA GLY A 50 10.56 9.43 -15.49
C GLY A 50 9.48 8.52 -14.90
N ALA A 51 8.98 8.79 -13.69
CA ALA A 51 7.91 7.98 -13.10
C ALA A 51 6.56 8.20 -13.82
N TYR A 52 5.66 7.23 -13.74
CA TYR A 52 4.32 7.37 -14.30
C TYR A 52 3.52 8.49 -13.59
N GLU A 53 2.71 9.22 -14.36
CA GLU A 53 1.77 10.22 -13.84
C GLU A 53 0.54 10.27 -14.76
N VAL A 54 -0.64 10.11 -14.17
CA VAL A 54 -1.89 9.89 -14.90
C VAL A 54 -2.32 11.09 -15.77
N HIS A 55 -1.95 12.31 -15.39
CA HIS A 55 -2.27 13.53 -16.13
C HIS A 55 -1.13 14.01 -17.05
N ALA A 56 -0.07 13.21 -17.20
CA ALA A 56 1.03 13.56 -18.07
C ALA A 56 0.59 13.49 -19.53
N THR A 57 0.87 14.56 -20.27
CA THR A 57 0.56 14.65 -21.71
C THR A 57 1.60 13.94 -22.59
N PHE A 58 2.60 13.31 -21.98
CA PHE A 58 3.70 12.63 -22.66
C PHE A 58 4.21 11.45 -21.81
N ALA A 59 4.82 10.47 -22.47
CA ALA A 59 5.61 9.44 -21.81
C ALA A 59 7.09 9.84 -21.80
N PRO A 60 7.80 9.68 -20.67
CA PRO A 60 9.24 9.92 -20.63
C PRO A 60 9.98 8.84 -21.44
N ILE A 61 11.14 9.20 -21.99
CA ILE A 61 12.00 8.23 -22.70
C ILE A 61 12.73 7.32 -21.70
N GLU A 62 13.15 7.91 -20.59
CA GLU A 62 13.76 7.21 -19.45
C GLU A 62 12.70 7.05 -18.37
N GLU A 63 12.30 5.81 -18.11
CA GLU A 63 11.32 5.48 -17.08
C GLU A 63 12.00 5.36 -15.71
N ASP A 64 11.28 5.79 -14.68
CA ASP A 64 11.66 5.62 -13.27
C ASP A 64 10.54 4.88 -12.53
N VAL A 65 10.88 4.25 -11.41
CA VAL A 65 9.90 3.56 -10.57
C VAL A 65 8.96 4.56 -9.88
N SER A 66 7.79 4.06 -9.49
CA SER A 66 6.79 4.89 -8.81
C SER A 66 7.29 5.44 -7.47
N PRO A 67 6.75 6.58 -6.99
CA PRO A 67 7.07 7.10 -5.66
C PRO A 67 6.76 6.10 -4.53
N THR A 68 5.80 5.18 -4.72
CA THR A 68 5.48 4.11 -3.77
C THR A 68 6.69 3.20 -3.55
N VAL A 69 7.41 2.81 -4.60
CA VAL A 69 8.62 1.96 -4.48
C VAL A 69 9.68 2.64 -3.61
N TYR A 70 9.88 3.94 -3.82
CA TYR A 70 10.81 4.72 -3.00
C TYR A 70 10.35 4.85 -1.55
N ALA A 71 9.06 5.09 -1.32
CA ALA A 71 8.50 5.24 0.01
C ALA A 71 8.55 3.93 0.80
N SER A 72 8.16 2.82 0.18
CA SER A 72 8.15 1.48 0.80
C SER A 72 9.57 1.04 1.17
N ARG A 73 10.55 1.17 0.25
CA ARG A 73 11.95 0.84 0.55
C ARG A 73 12.49 1.64 1.73
N ALA A 74 12.24 2.96 1.74
CA ALA A 74 12.66 3.81 2.84
C ALA A 74 11.98 3.42 4.16
N ALA A 75 10.69 3.09 4.13
CA ALA A 75 9.94 2.70 5.32
C ALA A 75 10.47 1.39 5.91
N PHE A 76 10.75 0.38 5.07
CA PHE A 76 11.37 -0.88 5.50
C PHE A 76 12.77 -0.66 6.07
N GLU A 77 13.61 0.12 5.39
CA GLU A 77 14.96 0.46 5.86
C GLU A 77 14.92 1.17 7.23
N ALA A 78 14.08 2.20 7.36
CA ALA A 78 13.94 2.95 8.61
C ALA A 78 13.33 2.12 9.75
N ALA A 79 12.42 1.20 9.43
CA ALA A 79 11.81 0.28 10.38
C ALA A 79 12.73 -0.89 10.78
N GLY A 80 13.73 -1.21 9.95
CA GLY A 80 14.63 -2.35 10.14
C GLY A 80 13.94 -3.71 9.97
N VAL A 81 12.92 -3.78 9.10
CA VAL A 81 12.15 -5.01 8.80
C VAL A 81 11.99 -5.19 7.30
N GLY A 82 11.70 -6.41 6.85
CA GLY A 82 11.39 -6.73 5.46
C GLY A 82 9.88 -6.92 5.20
N PRO A 83 9.45 -6.99 3.93
CA PRO A 83 8.07 -7.31 3.58
C PRO A 83 7.62 -8.69 4.11
N GLU A 84 8.53 -9.62 4.32
CA GLU A 84 8.28 -10.93 4.93
C GLU A 84 7.92 -10.87 6.42
N ASP A 85 8.23 -9.77 7.10
CA ASP A 85 7.90 -9.54 8.51
C ASP A 85 6.52 -8.89 8.71
N VAL A 86 5.77 -8.66 7.62
CA VAL A 86 4.49 -7.96 7.63
C VAL A 86 3.31 -8.94 7.60
N ASP A 87 2.55 -8.97 8.68
CA ASP A 87 1.38 -9.87 8.80
C ASP A 87 0.13 -9.35 8.07
N VAL A 88 -0.03 -8.02 7.98
CA VAL A 88 -1.22 -7.34 7.46
C VAL A 88 -0.79 -6.15 6.62
N ILE A 89 -1.38 -6.00 5.44
CA ILE A 89 -1.12 -4.89 4.52
C ILE A 89 -2.39 -4.07 4.31
N GLN A 90 -2.23 -2.75 4.26
CA GLN A 90 -3.27 -1.79 3.90
C GLN A 90 -2.71 -0.98 2.73
N LEU A 91 -3.16 -1.30 1.52
CA LEU A 91 -2.73 -0.65 0.28
C LEU A 91 -3.80 0.34 -0.18
N GLN A 92 -3.40 1.40 -0.88
CA GLN A 92 -4.33 2.36 -1.43
C GLN A 92 -5.04 1.77 -2.67
N ASP A 93 -6.32 1.47 -2.56
CA ASP A 93 -7.09 0.70 -3.54
C ASP A 93 -8.24 1.53 -4.14
N THR A 94 -7.92 2.70 -4.68
CA THR A 94 -8.92 3.55 -5.39
C THR A 94 -9.65 2.78 -6.49
N ASP A 95 -8.96 1.83 -7.11
CA ASP A 95 -9.53 0.79 -7.93
C ASP A 95 -8.77 -0.53 -7.75
N ALA A 96 -9.36 -1.64 -8.21
CA ALA A 96 -8.77 -2.98 -8.09
C ALA A 96 -7.41 -3.09 -8.81
N GLY A 97 -7.15 -2.29 -9.84
CA GLY A 97 -5.84 -2.23 -10.49
C GLY A 97 -4.78 -1.60 -9.60
N ALA A 98 -5.12 -0.54 -8.87
CA ALA A 98 -4.23 0.13 -7.93
C ALA A 98 -3.75 -0.83 -6.81
N GLU A 99 -4.65 -1.64 -6.24
CA GLU A 99 -4.26 -2.63 -5.22
C GLU A 99 -3.22 -3.61 -5.78
N VAL A 100 -3.49 -4.19 -6.95
CA VAL A 100 -2.58 -5.12 -7.63
C VAL A 100 -1.22 -4.46 -7.88
N ILE A 101 -1.19 -3.26 -8.46
CA ILE A 101 0.06 -2.52 -8.73
C ILE A 101 0.84 -2.32 -7.44
N HIS A 102 0.19 -1.86 -6.37
CA HIS A 102 0.85 -1.55 -5.12
C HIS A 102 1.39 -2.78 -4.36
N MET A 103 0.90 -4.00 -4.62
CA MET A 103 1.49 -5.21 -4.03
C MET A 103 2.97 -5.37 -4.42
N ALA A 104 3.30 -5.19 -5.69
CA ALA A 104 4.68 -5.26 -6.16
C ALA A 104 5.47 -3.98 -5.82
N GLU A 105 4.85 -2.80 -5.94
CA GLU A 105 5.54 -1.55 -5.61
C GLU A 105 5.93 -1.47 -4.14
N ALA A 106 5.12 -2.05 -3.25
CA ALA A 106 5.44 -2.19 -1.84
C ALA A 106 6.31 -3.41 -1.50
N GLY A 107 6.70 -4.21 -2.50
CA GLY A 107 7.68 -5.30 -2.33
C GLY A 107 7.14 -6.60 -1.76
N PHE A 108 5.83 -6.81 -1.74
CA PHE A 108 5.22 -8.06 -1.24
C PHE A 108 5.30 -9.22 -2.24
N CYS A 109 5.53 -8.90 -3.51
CA CYS A 109 5.86 -9.85 -4.58
C CYS A 109 6.76 -9.18 -5.63
N ALA A 110 7.33 -9.98 -6.53
CA ALA A 110 8.00 -9.45 -7.70
C ALA A 110 6.97 -8.83 -8.66
N ASP A 111 7.40 -7.85 -9.45
CA ASP A 111 6.57 -7.33 -10.53
C ASP A 111 6.29 -8.43 -11.56
N GLY A 112 5.01 -8.63 -11.88
CA GLY A 112 4.50 -9.75 -12.68
C GLY A 112 3.93 -10.91 -11.86
N ASP A 113 4.24 -11.04 -10.56
CA ASP A 113 3.78 -12.15 -9.72
C ASP A 113 2.50 -11.83 -8.92
N GLN A 114 1.92 -10.65 -9.10
CA GLN A 114 0.76 -10.17 -8.32
C GLN A 114 -0.48 -11.07 -8.49
N GLU A 115 -0.77 -11.50 -9.72
CA GLU A 115 -1.90 -12.40 -9.99
C GLU A 115 -1.74 -13.73 -9.23
N LYS A 116 -0.53 -14.30 -9.26
CA LYS A 116 -0.22 -15.54 -8.56
C LYS A 116 -0.37 -15.38 -7.05
N LEU A 117 0.11 -14.26 -6.50
CA LEU A 117 -0.02 -13.95 -5.07
C LEU A 117 -1.50 -14.01 -4.62
N ILE A 118 -2.39 -13.42 -5.41
CA ILE A 118 -3.83 -13.42 -5.17
C ILE A 118 -4.42 -14.82 -5.36
N ALA A 119 -4.10 -15.49 -6.47
CA ALA A 119 -4.62 -16.82 -6.79
C ALA A 119 -4.22 -17.89 -5.75
N ASP A 120 -3.05 -17.76 -5.14
CA ASP A 120 -2.57 -18.62 -4.06
C ASP A 120 -3.27 -18.31 -2.71
N GLY A 121 -4.17 -17.33 -2.66
CA GLY A 121 -4.89 -16.91 -1.46
C GLY A 121 -4.00 -16.22 -0.43
N ALA A 122 -2.84 -15.69 -0.84
CA ALA A 122 -1.89 -15.09 0.08
C ALA A 122 -2.44 -13.82 0.75
N THR A 123 -3.35 -13.12 0.07
CA THR A 123 -4.00 -11.89 0.49
C THR A 123 -5.29 -12.11 1.29
N GLU A 124 -5.81 -13.35 1.31
CA GLU A 124 -7.01 -13.71 2.05
C GLU A 124 -6.85 -13.51 3.56
N ILE A 125 -7.97 -13.47 4.29
CA ILE A 125 -7.96 -13.30 5.76
C ILE A 125 -7.12 -14.37 6.46
N SER A 126 -6.98 -15.59 5.93
CA SER A 126 -6.12 -16.66 6.46
C SER A 126 -4.73 -16.73 5.83
N GLY A 127 -4.46 -15.89 4.83
CA GLY A 127 -3.24 -15.86 4.05
C GLY A 127 -2.02 -15.33 4.82
N ARG A 128 -0.86 -15.39 4.16
CA ARG A 128 0.41 -14.96 4.75
C ARG A 128 0.59 -13.44 4.75
N CYS A 129 -0.08 -12.72 3.85
CA CYS A 129 0.06 -11.30 3.62
C CYS A 129 -1.34 -10.68 3.49
N ARG A 130 -2.09 -10.71 4.60
CA ARG A 130 -3.53 -10.41 4.62
C ARG A 130 -3.75 -8.98 4.11
N SER A 131 -4.42 -8.81 2.98
CA SER A 131 -4.72 -7.47 2.45
C SER A 131 -6.07 -6.98 2.93
N THR A 132 -6.12 -5.68 3.20
CA THR A 132 -7.31 -4.85 3.42
C THR A 132 -8.50 -5.54 4.10
N PRO A 133 -8.39 -5.98 5.38
CA PRO A 133 -9.43 -6.76 6.06
C PRO A 133 -10.72 -5.98 6.36
N THR A 134 -10.71 -4.67 6.14
CA THR A 134 -11.79 -3.72 6.44
C THR A 134 -12.70 -3.42 5.25
N ALA A 135 -12.49 -4.09 4.11
CA ALA A 135 -13.18 -3.91 2.83
C ALA A 135 -12.75 -2.67 2.00
N GLY A 136 -11.67 -1.99 2.39
CA GLY A 136 -11.21 -0.74 1.77
C GLY A 136 -11.93 0.46 2.33
#